data_AF-A0A7Z9QJQ5-F1
#
_entry.id   AF-A0A7Z9QJQ5-F1
#
_cell.length_a   1.000
_cell.length_b   1.000
_cell.length_c   1.000
_cell.angle_alpha   90.00
_cell.angle_beta   90.00
_cell.angle_gamma   90.00
#
_symmetry.space_group_name_H-M   'P 1'
#
loop_
_entity.id
_entity.type
_entity.pdbx_description
1 polymer ?
#
loop_
_entity_poly.entity_id
_entity_poly.type
_entity_poly.pdbx_seq_one_letter_code
_entity_poly.pdbx_strand_id
1 'polypeptide(L)'
;MMNKQPGFTLIESLVAILVLGILTTIAIPSFSDMMANSRLTAASNDLAATLNLARSEAVKRATTVSVCRSVNGAACDNGAAWAVGWIVFTDAGVAGTVDGTDEILRVHAAVSTKVTITATASMC
;
A
#
# COMPACT_ATOMS: atom_id res chain seq x y z
N MET A 1 -24.61 55.14 2.53
CA MET A 1 -25.53 54.03 2.84
C MET A 1 -24.79 53.06 3.76
N MET A 2 -25.13 53.05 5.05
CA MET A 2 -24.48 52.18 6.04
C MET A 2 -25.01 50.75 5.86
N ASN A 3 -24.18 49.88 5.29
CA ASN A 3 -24.53 48.50 4.99
C ASN A 3 -24.58 47.71 6.31
N LYS A 4 -25.78 47.47 6.84
CA LYS A 4 -25.97 46.61 8.02
C LYS A 4 -25.58 45.18 7.63
N GLN A 5 -24.45 44.68 8.13
CA GLN A 5 -24.12 43.27 8.00
C GLN A 5 -25.04 42.46 8.92
N PRO A 6 -25.80 41.48 8.40
CA PRO A 6 -26.58 40.58 9.27
C PRO A 6 -25.61 39.71 10.08
N GLY A 7 -25.63 39.87 11.40
CA GLY A 7 -24.86 39.04 12.33
C GLY A 7 -25.69 37.85 12.81
N PHE A 8 -25.05 36.69 12.95
CA PHE A 8 -25.66 35.49 13.54
C PHE A 8 -25.90 35.68 15.04
N THR A 9 -26.98 35.10 15.56
CA THR A 9 -27.26 35.11 17.00
C THR A 9 -26.40 34.07 17.73
N LEU A 10 -26.11 34.29 19.01
CA LEU A 10 -25.32 33.35 19.82
C LEU A 10 -25.96 31.96 19.88
N ILE A 11 -27.29 31.91 19.94
CA ILE A 11 -28.04 30.65 19.94
C ILE A 11 -27.95 29.92 18.60
N GLU A 12 -27.92 30.64 17.48
CA GLU A 12 -27.82 30.05 16.13
C GLU A 12 -26.45 29.40 15.91
N SER A 13 -25.37 30.05 16.36
CA SER A 13 -24.04 29.45 16.36
C SER A 13 -23.95 28.21 17.26
N LEU A 14 -24.61 28.20 18.42
CA LEU A 14 -24.66 27.02 19.30
C LEU A 14 -25.38 25.84 18.64
N VAL A 15 -26.52 26.11 17.98
CA VAL A 15 -27.26 25.08 17.23
C VAL A 15 -26.45 24.59 16.03
N ALA A 16 -25.76 25.48 15.31
CA ALA A 16 -24.90 25.09 14.20
C ALA A 16 -23.76 24.16 14.63
N ILE A 17 -23.08 24.48 15.75
CA ILE A 17 -22.02 23.64 16.31
C ILE A 17 -22.59 22.30 16.80
N LEU A 18 -23.78 22.28 17.40
CA LEU A 18 -24.46 21.06 17.80
C LEU A 18 -24.70 20.13 16.60
N VAL A 19 -25.25 20.66 15.52
CA VAL A 19 -25.52 19.90 14.29
C VAL A 19 -24.21 19.43 13.64
N LEU A 20 -23.19 20.30 13.56
CA LEU A 20 -21.87 19.93 13.07
C LEU A 20 -21.24 18.81 13.92
N GLY A 21 -21.40 18.86 15.24
CA GLY A 21 -20.97 17.81 16.16
C GLY A 21 -21.61 16.46 15.80
N ILE A 22 -22.93 16.42 15.63
CA ILE A 22 -23.65 15.20 15.26
C ILE A 22 -23.14 14.66 13.91
N LEU A 23 -22.99 15.52 12.90
CA LEU A 23 -22.53 15.12 11.57
C LEU A 23 -21.09 14.56 11.60
N THR A 24 -20.18 15.17 12.36
CA THR A 24 -18.78 14.72 12.45
C THR A 24 -18.65 13.33 13.09
N THR A 25 -19.52 12.98 14.05
CA THR A 25 -19.51 11.63 14.67
C THR A 25 -19.78 10.50 13.67
N ILE A 26 -20.53 10.79 12.60
CA ILE A 26 -20.85 9.82 11.55
C ILE A 26 -19.83 9.90 10.40
N ALA A 27 -19.39 11.10 10.05
CA ALA A 27 -18.49 11.32 8.92
C ALA A 27 -17.07 10.76 9.17
N ILE A 28 -16.53 10.92 10.39
CA ILE A 28 -15.16 10.48 10.73
C ILE A 28 -14.97 8.97 10.57
N PRO A 29 -15.80 8.08 11.17
CA PRO A 29 -15.61 6.64 11.01
C PRO A 29 -15.75 6.21 9.55
N SER A 30 -16.74 6.74 8.82
CA SER A 30 -16.94 6.40 7.40
C SER A 30 -15.72 6.76 6.53
N PHE A 31 -15.10 7.93 6.77
CA PHE A 31 -13.90 8.32 6.06
C PHE A 31 -12.71 7.40 6.39
N SER A 32 -12.61 6.96 7.64
CA SER A 32 -11.57 6.01 8.05
C SER A 32 -11.70 4.64 7.39
N ASP A 33 -12.92 4.14 7.25
CA ASP A 33 -13.21 2.87 6.55
C ASP A 33 -12.91 2.97 5.05
N MET A 34 -13.30 4.08 4.41
CA MET A 34 -13.00 4.31 3.00
C MET A 34 -11.49 4.35 2.74
N MET A 35 -10.71 5.01 3.62
CA MET A 35 -9.26 5.01 3.53
C MET A 35 -8.65 3.62 3.74
N ALA A 36 -9.16 2.83 4.69
CA ALA A 36 -8.70 1.46 4.91
C ALA A 36 -8.95 0.58 3.67
N ASN A 37 -10.14 0.66 3.07
CA ASN A 37 -10.48 -0.11 1.89
C ASN A 37 -9.65 0.31 0.66
N SER A 38 -9.38 1.60 0.52
CA SER A 38 -8.51 2.14 -0.54
C SER A 38 -7.09 1.61 -0.41
N ARG A 39 -6.55 1.53 0.81
CA ARG A 39 -5.21 0.97 1.08
C ARG A 39 -5.15 -0.52 0.77
N LEU A 40 -6.19 -1.27 1.12
CA LEU A 40 -6.28 -2.70 0.82
C LEU A 40 -6.29 -2.95 -0.70
N THR A 41 -7.11 -2.18 -1.42
CA THR A 41 -7.21 -2.26 -2.89
C THR A 41 -5.92 -1.83 -3.58
N ALA A 42 -5.25 -0.79 -3.08
CA ALA A 42 -3.95 -0.38 -3.59
C ALA A 42 -2.90 -1.49 -3.40
N ALA A 43 -2.83 -2.09 -2.21
CA ALA A 43 -1.89 -3.17 -1.91
C ALA A 43 -2.10 -4.41 -2.78
N SER A 44 -3.35 -4.81 -3.03
CA SER A 44 -3.66 -5.94 -3.90
C SER A 44 -3.32 -5.65 -5.36
N ASN A 45 -3.64 -4.46 -5.86
CA ASN A 45 -3.30 -4.03 -7.21
C ASN A 45 -1.78 -3.96 -7.42
N ASP A 46 -1.03 -3.52 -6.41
CA ASP A 46 0.42 -3.44 -6.46
C ASP A 46 1.06 -4.83 -6.58
N LEU A 47 0.61 -5.78 -5.75
CA LEU A 47 1.07 -7.16 -5.82
C LEU A 47 0.73 -7.80 -7.18
N ALA A 48 -0.50 -7.57 -7.67
CA ALA A 48 -0.90 -8.07 -8.99
C ALA A 48 -0.07 -7.45 -10.12
N ALA A 49 0.22 -6.15 -10.06
CA ALA A 49 1.09 -5.47 -11.02
C ALA A 49 2.53 -6.01 -10.96
N THR A 50 3.06 -6.26 -9.76
CA THR A 50 4.37 -6.85 -9.54
C THR A 50 4.47 -8.25 -10.17
N LEU A 51 3.47 -9.12 -9.95
CA LEU A 51 3.46 -10.46 -10.53
C LEU A 51 3.34 -10.43 -12.06
N ASN A 52 2.53 -9.52 -12.60
CA ASN A 52 2.45 -9.33 -14.05
C ASN A 52 3.77 -8.82 -14.65
N LEU A 53 4.46 -7.93 -13.94
CA LEU A 53 5.80 -7.47 -14.32
C LEU A 53 6.79 -8.62 -14.30
N ALA A 54 6.86 -9.38 -13.20
CA ALA A 54 7.76 -10.53 -13.06
C ALA A 54 7.55 -11.55 -14.18
N ARG A 55 6.30 -11.90 -14.48
CA ARG A 55 5.94 -12.80 -15.59
C ARG A 55 6.37 -12.24 -16.94
N SER A 56 6.17 -10.95 -17.17
CA SER A 56 6.57 -10.30 -18.43
C SER A 56 8.08 -10.29 -18.60
N GLU A 57 8.83 -10.02 -17.53
CA GLU A 57 10.29 -10.06 -17.53
C GLU A 57 10.83 -11.49 -17.72
N ALA A 58 10.21 -12.49 -17.08
CA ALA A 58 10.57 -13.90 -17.26
C ALA A 58 10.46 -14.33 -18.72
N VAL A 59 9.36 -13.95 -19.39
CA VAL A 59 9.16 -14.25 -20.82
C VAL A 59 10.13 -13.48 -21.71
N LYS A 60 10.36 -12.18 -21.45
CA LYS A 60 11.27 -11.36 -22.26
C LYS A 60 12.71 -11.85 -22.21
N ARG A 61 13.16 -12.26 -21.02
CA ARG A 61 14.54 -12.67 -20.76
C ARG A 61 14.74 -14.18 -20.92
N ALA A 62 13.68 -14.95 -21.14
CA ALA A 62 13.69 -16.41 -21.19
C ALA A 62 14.38 -17.05 -19.97
N THR A 63 14.20 -16.43 -18.80
CA THR A 63 14.79 -16.86 -17.52
C THR A 63 13.74 -16.81 -16.41
N THR A 64 13.98 -17.52 -15.32
CA THR A 64 13.10 -17.48 -14.14
C THR A 64 13.22 -16.10 -13.48
N VAL A 65 12.10 -15.54 -13.03
CA VAL A 65 12.06 -14.27 -12.28
C VAL A 65 11.23 -14.51 -11.04
N SER A 66 11.85 -14.30 -9.88
CA SER A 66 11.24 -14.56 -8.58
C SER A 66 10.86 -13.25 -7.88
N VAL A 67 9.84 -13.34 -7.02
CA VAL A 67 9.42 -12.23 -6.15
C VAL A 67 9.57 -12.66 -4.71
N CYS A 68 10.35 -11.90 -3.94
CA CYS A 68 10.55 -12.16 -2.53
C CYS A 68 10.46 -10.89 -1.69
N ARG A 69 10.09 -11.07 -0.43
CA ARG A 69 10.05 -10.00 0.58
C ARG A 69 11.46 -9.46 0.81
N SER A 70 11.59 -8.16 0.99
CA SER A 70 12.89 -7.56 1.29
C SER A 70 12.74 -6.29 2.10
N VAL A 71 13.48 -6.19 3.20
CA VAL A 71 13.54 -4.98 4.04
C VAL A 71 14.60 -4.00 3.50
N ASN A 72 15.69 -4.52 2.93
CA ASN A 72 16.83 -3.73 2.48
C ASN A 72 16.86 -3.49 0.96
N GLY A 73 15.95 -4.10 0.21
CA GLY A 73 15.89 -4.01 -1.25
C GLY A 73 17.02 -4.74 -1.98
N ALA A 74 17.77 -5.60 -1.28
CA ALA A 74 18.96 -6.28 -1.82
C ALA A 74 18.94 -7.80 -1.60
N ALA A 75 18.25 -8.29 -0.58
CA ALA A 75 18.17 -9.71 -0.28
C ALA A 75 16.75 -10.12 0.13
N CYS A 76 16.43 -11.39 -0.10
CA CYS A 76 15.17 -11.98 0.34
C CYS A 76 15.16 -12.17 1.87
N ASP A 77 14.09 -11.73 2.53
CA ASP A 77 13.85 -11.92 3.96
C ASP A 77 12.57 -12.75 4.16
N ASN A 78 12.75 -14.02 4.50
CA ASN A 78 11.65 -14.95 4.73
C ASN A 78 10.98 -14.80 6.11
N GLY A 79 11.58 -14.06 7.04
CA GLY A 79 11.01 -13.76 8.35
C GLY A 79 10.13 -12.51 8.37
N ALA A 80 10.24 -11.65 7.36
CA ALA A 80 9.48 -10.41 7.30
C ALA A 80 8.04 -10.60 6.78
N ALA A 81 7.16 -9.64 7.10
CA ALA A 81 5.84 -9.53 6.49
C ALA A 81 5.97 -8.90 5.10
N TRP A 82 5.09 -9.26 4.15
CA TRP A 82 5.08 -8.64 2.81
C TRP A 82 4.79 -7.13 2.82
N ALA A 83 4.25 -6.61 3.94
CA ALA A 83 4.09 -5.19 4.14
C ALA A 83 5.43 -4.41 4.22
N VAL A 84 6.56 -5.05 4.51
CA VAL A 84 7.86 -4.37 4.58
C VAL A 84 8.41 -3.97 3.21
N GLY A 85 7.82 -4.51 2.13
CA GLY A 85 8.33 -4.37 0.77
C GLY A 85 8.80 -5.70 0.20
N TRP A 86 9.07 -5.69 -1.10
CA TRP A 86 9.50 -6.84 -1.87
C TRP A 86 10.38 -6.42 -3.03
N ILE A 87 11.11 -7.38 -3.57
CA ILE A 87 11.95 -7.22 -4.75
C ILE A 87 11.53 -8.21 -5.83
N VAL A 88 11.74 -7.80 -7.08
CA VAL A 88 11.62 -8.65 -8.27
C VAL A 88 13.03 -8.77 -8.84
N PHE A 89 13.49 -10.00 -9.04
CA PHE A 89 14.84 -10.29 -9.51
C PHE A 89 14.82 -11.50 -10.43
N THR A 90 15.77 -11.57 -11.38
CA THR A 90 16.00 -12.81 -12.13
C THR A 90 16.56 -13.86 -11.18
N ASP A 91 16.10 -15.10 -11.27
CA ASP A 91 16.48 -16.20 -10.38
C ASP A 91 17.05 -17.34 -11.23
N ALA A 92 18.24 -17.09 -11.78
CA ALA A 92 18.90 -18.05 -12.67
C ALA A 92 19.79 -19.04 -11.89
N GLY A 93 20.17 -18.67 -10.66
CA GLY A 93 21.00 -19.44 -9.76
C GLY A 93 20.21 -20.27 -8.75
N VAL A 94 20.43 -20.00 -7.46
CA VAL A 94 19.76 -20.72 -6.38
C VAL A 94 18.39 -20.13 -6.10
N ALA A 95 17.35 -20.93 -6.34
CA ALA A 95 15.96 -20.54 -6.17
C ALA A 95 15.67 -19.82 -4.84
N GLY A 96 15.13 -18.60 -4.93
CA GLY A 96 14.71 -17.81 -3.78
C GLY A 96 15.83 -17.14 -2.99
N THR A 97 17.06 -17.11 -3.53
CA THR A 97 18.17 -16.32 -2.99
C THR A 97 18.69 -15.37 -4.05
N VAL A 98 18.99 -14.13 -3.68
CA VAL A 98 19.64 -13.17 -4.59
C VAL A 98 21.15 -13.45 -4.56
N ASP A 99 21.69 -13.98 -5.65
CA ASP A 99 23.10 -14.28 -5.82
C ASP A 99 23.76 -13.46 -6.95
N GLY A 100 25.05 -13.72 -7.22
CA GLY A 100 25.82 -12.95 -8.21
C GLY A 100 25.40 -13.20 -9.67
N THR A 101 24.53 -14.17 -9.93
CA THR A 101 23.93 -14.43 -11.25
C THR A 101 22.60 -13.71 -11.44
N ASP A 102 22.10 -13.05 -10.38
CA ASP A 102 20.79 -12.42 -10.35
C ASP A 102 20.87 -10.91 -10.54
N GLU A 103 19.89 -10.35 -11.24
CA GLU A 103 19.71 -8.92 -11.43
C GLU A 103 18.42 -8.48 -10.74
N ILE A 104 18.51 -7.49 -9.84
CA ILE A 104 17.34 -6.87 -9.21
C ILE A 104 16.67 -5.96 -10.22
N LEU A 105 15.50 -6.37 -10.70
CA LEU A 105 14.71 -5.68 -11.71
C LEU A 105 13.87 -4.56 -11.10
N ARG A 106 13.37 -4.77 -9.88
CA ARG A 106 12.55 -3.77 -9.19
C ARG A 106 12.58 -3.94 -7.69
N VAL A 107 12.59 -2.81 -6.97
CA VAL A 107 12.42 -2.74 -5.53
C VAL A 107 11.11 -2.03 -5.22
N HIS A 108 10.28 -2.65 -4.39
CA HIS A 108 9.05 -2.08 -3.89
C HIS A 108 9.21 -1.72 -2.41
N ALA A 109 8.89 -0.47 -2.08
CA ALA A 109 8.97 0.01 -0.71
C ALA A 109 7.85 -0.58 0.16
N ALA A 110 8.01 -0.44 1.47
CA ALA A 110 7.03 -0.86 2.46
C ALA A 110 5.64 -0.28 2.16
N VAL A 111 4.64 -1.16 2.18
CA VAL A 111 3.22 -0.81 2.09
C VAL A 111 2.74 -0.45 3.50
N SER A 112 1.81 0.50 3.61
CA SER A 112 1.31 1.04 4.88
C SER A 112 1.16 -0.03 5.98
N THR A 113 1.70 0.23 7.17
CA THR A 113 1.72 -0.65 8.36
C THR A 113 0.33 -1.06 8.90
N LYS A 114 -0.76 -0.56 8.30
CA LYS A 114 -2.14 -0.92 8.63
C LYS A 114 -2.69 -2.09 7.80
N VAL A 115 -1.93 -2.61 6.85
CA VAL A 115 -2.31 -3.78 6.02
C VAL A 115 -1.31 -4.91 6.28
N THR A 116 -1.81 -6.05 6.74
CA THR A 116 -1.00 -7.26 6.90
C THR A 116 -1.20 -8.14 5.69
N ILE A 117 -0.14 -8.37 4.92
CA ILE A 117 -0.13 -9.29 3.80
C ILE A 117 0.61 -10.56 4.25
N THR A 118 -0.14 -11.66 4.39
CA THR A 118 0.41 -12.97 4.73
C THR A 118 0.43 -13.87 3.49
N ALA A 119 1.62 -14.26 3.06
CA ALA A 119 1.82 -15.37 2.13
C ALA A 119 2.93 -16.27 2.65
N THR A 120 2.71 -17.57 2.56
CA THR A 120 3.50 -18.63 3.21
C THR A 120 4.80 -18.96 2.48
N ALA A 121 5.02 -18.47 1.25
CA ALA A 121 6.22 -18.73 0.47
C ALA A 121 6.67 -17.51 -0.36
N SER A 122 7.95 -17.45 -0.69
CA SER A 122 8.46 -16.69 -1.83
C SER A 122 7.77 -17.20 -3.10
N MET A 123 7.29 -16.28 -3.94
CA MET A 123 6.55 -16.63 -5.16
C MET A 123 7.58 -16.82 -6.29
N CYS A 124 7.83 -18.07 -6.65
CA CYS A 124 8.54 -18.47 -7.88
C CYS A 124 7.57 -18.52 -9.07
#